data_AF-A0A314LFZ5-F1
#
_entry.id   AF-A0A314LFZ5-F1
#
_cell.length_a   1.000
_cell.length_b   1.000
_cell.length_c   1.000
_cell.angle_alpha   90.00
_cell.angle_beta   90.00
_cell.angle_gamma   90.00
#
_symmetry.space_group_name_H-M   'P 1'
#
loop_
_entity.id
_entity.type
_entity.pdbx_description
1 polymer ?
#
loop_
_entity_poly.entity_id
_entity_poly.type
_entity_poly.pdbx_seq_one_letter_code
_entity_poly.pdbx_strand_id
1 'polypeptide(L)'
;MSMDSEDPMDEASPVTGLLPLASASQQPYVSELLSFTLDRLHKEPELLRVDAERIRRQMQEVAVGNYRAFIYAADALHAIREEVSSVDKHLESLIDEIPKLTSGCSEFSTSAEHILEKRKMNQTLLANHSTLLDLLEIPQLMDTCVRNGNYDEALDLEAFVSKLSTMHPKLPVIQALAAEVRQTTQSLLSQLLQRLRSNIQLPECLRIIGYLRRIGVFNEYEMRLQFLRCREAWLSGILDDLDQRNAYEYLKGMINCHRMHLFDVVNQYRAIFADDTSGREENYDGGLLFSWAMHQISSHLRTLKMMLPKITEGGSLSNILDQCMYCAMGLGWVGLDFRGLLPPLFEEAVLKLFSKNMNAAVENFQLVLDSHRWVPLPAVGFPASSFGEESQEDVTPPSSLMEHPPLAVFVNGVSAAMNELRPCAPLSLKHVLAQELVKGLQAVSDSLLRYNTTRMLRENESLLFLSLCRAFIEVAFPHCVTCFGRCYPGGAALIADAKTLFDGISRLLVTSSSRELPKPVRNSEAKSISENGDMPKKENGVVLSTEQAESTNTEEEPNNVPSENEEKPGNVSS
;
A
#
# COMPACT_ATOMS: atom_id res chain seq x y z
N MET A 1 -62.93 54.21 -40.27
CA MET A 1 -64.08 54.99 -40.75
C MET A 1 -65.26 54.73 -39.83
N SER A 2 -66.23 55.65 -39.81
CA SER A 2 -67.49 55.47 -39.08
C SER A 2 -68.36 54.37 -39.72
N MET A 3 -69.31 53.84 -38.96
CA MET A 3 -70.38 52.98 -39.47
C MET A 3 -71.65 53.79 -39.80
N ASP A 4 -72.40 53.26 -40.76
CA ASP A 4 -73.86 53.26 -40.98
C ASP A 4 -74.68 54.58 -40.92
N SER A 5 -75.43 54.85 -42.00
CA SER A 5 -76.91 54.82 -41.97
C SER A 5 -77.48 55.02 -43.39
N GLU A 6 -78.73 54.58 -43.63
CA GLU A 6 -79.38 54.51 -44.95
C GLU A 6 -80.37 55.67 -45.27
N ASP A 7 -80.80 55.70 -46.53
CA ASP A 7 -81.84 56.48 -47.24
C ASP A 7 -83.30 56.33 -46.69
N PRO A 8 -84.39 56.91 -47.28
CA PRO A 8 -84.59 58.07 -48.19
C PRO A 8 -85.84 58.95 -47.82
N MET A 9 -86.52 59.54 -48.84
CA MET A 9 -87.90 60.13 -48.91
C MET A 9 -88.07 61.66 -48.74
N ASP A 10 -89.11 62.32 -49.27
CA ASP A 10 -89.78 62.29 -50.60
C ASP A 10 -90.72 63.54 -50.74
N GLU A 11 -91.31 63.75 -51.93
CA GLU A 11 -92.43 64.64 -52.30
C GLU A 11 -92.36 66.17 -52.05
N ALA A 12 -92.61 66.94 -53.12
CA ALA A 12 -93.53 68.10 -53.10
C ALA A 12 -93.84 68.64 -54.52
N SER A 13 -95.03 68.35 -55.08
CA SER A 13 -95.63 69.17 -56.15
C SER A 13 -97.16 68.93 -56.29
N PRO A 14 -98.03 69.92 -56.02
CA PRO A 14 -99.47 69.69 -55.93
C PRO A 14 -100.26 69.92 -57.24
N VAL A 15 -101.01 68.89 -57.62
CA VAL A 15 -102.44 68.92 -58.01
C VAL A 15 -102.99 70.21 -58.64
N THR A 16 -103.42 70.13 -59.90
CA THR A 16 -104.72 70.71 -60.31
C THR A 16 -105.29 69.99 -61.52
N GLY A 17 -106.35 69.20 -61.32
CA GLY A 17 -107.09 68.52 -62.39
C GLY A 17 -108.59 68.62 -62.19
N LEU A 18 -109.33 69.02 -63.22
CA LEU A 18 -110.79 69.11 -63.23
C LEU A 18 -111.35 68.65 -64.59
N LEU A 19 -111.39 67.34 -64.82
CA LEU A 19 -112.42 66.61 -65.59
C LEU A 19 -112.11 65.09 -65.56
N PRO A 20 -112.94 64.24 -64.91
CA PRO A 20 -112.58 62.85 -64.59
C PRO A 20 -112.91 61.84 -65.71
N LEU A 21 -112.38 62.05 -66.91
CA LEU A 21 -112.61 61.19 -68.09
C LEU A 21 -111.34 60.80 -68.88
N ALA A 22 -110.16 61.04 -68.31
CA ALA A 22 -108.87 60.74 -68.93
C ALA A 22 -107.78 60.45 -67.88
N SER A 23 -106.83 59.57 -68.21
CA SER A 23 -105.60 59.39 -67.43
C SER A 23 -104.69 60.63 -67.51
N ALA A 24 -103.69 60.74 -66.63
CA ALA A 24 -102.82 61.92 -66.55
C ALA A 24 -102.13 62.30 -67.88
N SER A 25 -101.83 61.32 -68.74
CA SER A 25 -101.25 61.55 -70.08
C SER A 25 -102.28 61.87 -71.18
N GLN A 26 -103.57 61.69 -70.90
CA GLN A 26 -104.67 61.89 -71.86
C GLN A 26 -105.43 63.21 -71.67
N GLN A 27 -105.31 63.85 -70.50
CA GLN A 27 -106.01 65.12 -70.20
C GLN A 27 -105.72 66.27 -71.20
N PRO A 28 -104.50 66.45 -71.74
CA PRO A 28 -104.25 67.49 -72.74
C PRO A 28 -105.14 67.33 -73.98
N TYR A 29 -105.24 66.11 -74.52
CA TYR A 29 -106.01 65.83 -75.73
C TYR A 29 -107.54 65.99 -75.51
N VAL A 30 -108.05 65.63 -74.33
CA VAL A 30 -109.45 65.88 -73.97
C VAL A 30 -109.75 67.38 -73.86
N SER A 31 -108.81 68.19 -73.37
CA SER A 31 -108.96 69.65 -73.36
C SER A 31 -108.96 70.26 -74.78
N GLU A 32 -108.21 69.66 -75.71
CA GLU A 32 -108.17 70.08 -77.10
C GLU A 32 -109.49 69.76 -77.84
N LEU A 33 -110.06 68.56 -77.63
CA LEU A 33 -111.38 68.17 -78.18
C LEU A 33 -112.50 69.17 -77.83
N LEU A 34 -112.50 69.67 -76.59
CA LEU A 34 -113.51 70.63 -76.10
C LEU A 34 -113.39 72.02 -76.77
N SER A 35 -112.29 72.31 -77.46
CA SER A 35 -112.08 73.56 -78.20
C SER A 35 -112.56 73.52 -79.65
N PHE A 36 -112.89 72.33 -80.18
CA PHE A 36 -113.18 72.14 -81.61
C PHE A 36 -114.64 72.43 -81.97
N THR A 37 -114.85 73.02 -83.15
CA THR A 37 -116.18 73.22 -83.74
C THR A 37 -116.81 71.88 -84.15
N LEU A 38 -118.14 71.81 -84.12
CA LEU A 38 -118.91 70.57 -84.31
C LEU A 38 -118.55 69.82 -85.62
N ASP A 39 -118.32 70.55 -86.72
CA ASP A 39 -117.97 69.98 -88.03
C ASP A 39 -116.52 69.43 -88.09
N ARG A 40 -115.64 69.85 -87.17
CA ARG A 40 -114.30 69.28 -86.98
C ARG A 40 -114.37 68.06 -86.06
N LEU A 41 -115.12 68.16 -84.96
CA LEU A 41 -115.34 67.06 -84.01
C LEU A 41 -115.99 65.83 -84.68
N HIS A 42 -116.84 66.04 -85.70
CA HIS A 42 -117.44 64.96 -86.49
C HIS A 42 -116.46 64.23 -87.44
N LYS A 43 -115.26 64.78 -87.68
CA LYS A 43 -114.20 64.21 -88.53
C LYS A 43 -113.02 63.64 -87.72
N GLU A 44 -112.88 64.06 -86.46
CA GLU A 44 -111.84 63.60 -85.53
C GLU A 44 -111.75 62.06 -85.38
N PRO A 45 -112.85 61.27 -85.33
CA PRO A 45 -112.75 59.82 -85.16
C PRO A 45 -112.07 59.10 -86.34
N GLU A 46 -112.27 59.58 -87.56
CA GLU A 46 -111.60 59.03 -88.75
C GLU A 46 -110.13 59.48 -88.82
N LEU A 47 -109.81 60.71 -88.39
CA LEU A 47 -108.44 61.18 -88.21
C LEU A 47 -107.67 60.30 -87.21
N LEU A 48 -108.25 60.07 -86.03
CA LEU A 48 -107.70 59.16 -85.02
C LEU A 48 -107.55 57.72 -85.54
N ARG A 49 -108.52 57.20 -86.30
CA ARG A 49 -108.44 55.86 -86.88
C ARG A 49 -107.28 55.75 -87.88
N VAL A 50 -107.11 56.76 -88.74
CA VAL A 50 -106.02 56.83 -89.72
C VAL A 50 -104.66 56.91 -89.03
N ASP A 51 -104.48 57.79 -88.03
CA ASP A 51 -103.20 57.89 -87.32
C ASP A 51 -102.94 56.68 -86.40
N ALA A 52 -103.96 56.02 -85.83
CA ALA A 52 -103.80 54.76 -85.10
C ALA A 52 -103.39 53.61 -86.04
N GLU A 53 -103.97 53.50 -87.23
CA GLU A 53 -103.55 52.53 -88.25
C GLU A 53 -102.14 52.80 -88.79
N ARG A 54 -101.76 54.08 -88.90
CA ARG A 54 -100.41 54.54 -89.25
C ARG A 54 -99.40 54.20 -88.16
N ILE A 55 -99.66 54.52 -86.89
CA ILE A 55 -98.78 54.19 -85.76
C ILE A 55 -98.66 52.66 -85.62
N ARG A 56 -99.75 51.92 -85.78
CA ARG A 56 -99.71 50.44 -85.77
C ARG A 56 -98.89 49.89 -86.93
N ARG A 57 -98.95 50.48 -88.12
CA ARG A 57 -98.06 50.16 -89.25
C ARG A 57 -96.61 50.48 -88.93
N GLN A 58 -96.30 51.70 -88.46
CA GLN A 58 -94.94 52.11 -88.11
C GLN A 58 -94.34 51.24 -87.00
N MET A 59 -95.12 50.86 -85.98
CA MET A 59 -94.67 49.96 -84.91
C MET A 59 -94.45 48.53 -85.45
N GLN A 60 -95.26 48.07 -86.41
CA GLN A 60 -95.03 46.80 -87.11
C GLN A 60 -93.81 46.87 -88.04
N GLU A 61 -93.56 47.98 -88.75
CA GLU A 61 -92.35 48.20 -89.56
C GLU A 61 -91.10 48.30 -88.70
N VAL A 62 -91.16 48.94 -87.53
CA VAL A 62 -90.03 49.00 -86.58
C VAL A 62 -89.79 47.63 -85.95
N ALA A 63 -90.84 46.89 -85.56
CA ALA A 63 -90.71 45.55 -85.01
C ALA A 63 -90.23 44.51 -86.04
N VAL A 64 -90.70 44.58 -87.30
CA VAL A 64 -90.29 43.66 -88.39
C VAL A 64 -88.96 44.10 -89.02
N GLY A 65 -88.63 45.40 -89.01
CA GLY A 65 -87.32 45.89 -89.42
C GLY A 65 -86.22 45.55 -88.41
N ASN A 66 -86.53 45.62 -87.11
CA ASN A 66 -85.56 45.45 -86.01
C ASN A 66 -85.81 44.19 -85.15
N TYR A 67 -86.55 43.18 -85.64
CA TYR A 67 -86.83 41.96 -84.86
C TYR A 67 -85.55 41.29 -84.33
N ARG A 68 -84.46 41.35 -85.12
CA ARG A 68 -83.14 40.86 -84.72
C ARG A 68 -82.58 41.59 -83.52
N ALA A 69 -82.79 42.91 -83.40
CA ALA A 69 -82.32 43.67 -82.24
C ALA A 69 -83.07 43.27 -80.97
N PHE A 70 -84.38 42.98 -81.07
CA PHE A 70 -85.15 42.46 -79.93
C PHE A 70 -84.74 41.02 -79.55
N ILE A 71 -84.47 40.15 -80.53
CA ILE A 71 -83.93 38.81 -80.27
C ILE A 71 -82.54 38.90 -79.64
N TYR A 72 -81.60 39.66 -80.20
CA TYR A 72 -80.28 39.87 -79.61
C TYR A 72 -80.34 40.48 -78.19
N ALA A 73 -81.31 41.36 -77.90
CA ALA A 73 -81.51 41.88 -76.55
C ALA A 73 -82.04 40.81 -75.57
N ALA A 74 -82.93 39.92 -76.02
CA ALA A 74 -83.43 38.80 -75.22
C ALA A 74 -82.35 37.72 -74.99
N ASP A 75 -81.59 37.38 -76.03
CA ASP A 75 -80.46 36.44 -75.97
C ASP A 75 -79.35 36.98 -75.06
N ALA A 76 -79.03 38.28 -75.16
CA ALA A 76 -78.08 38.95 -74.26
C ALA A 76 -78.57 38.97 -72.81
N LEU A 77 -79.86 39.23 -72.57
CA LEU A 77 -80.46 39.12 -71.22
C LEU A 77 -80.40 37.69 -70.67
N HIS A 78 -80.55 36.67 -71.52
CA HIS A 78 -80.41 35.27 -71.11
C HIS A 78 -78.96 34.94 -70.75
N ALA A 79 -78.00 35.29 -71.63
CA ALA A 79 -76.57 35.09 -71.39
C ALA A 79 -76.09 35.82 -70.12
N ILE A 80 -76.51 37.07 -69.89
CA ILE A 80 -76.22 37.82 -68.66
C ILE A 80 -76.78 37.07 -67.43
N ARG A 81 -77.97 36.47 -67.52
CA ARG A 81 -78.57 35.72 -66.41
C ARG A 81 -77.83 34.40 -66.12
N GLU A 82 -77.35 33.72 -67.16
CA GLU A 82 -76.53 32.52 -67.00
C GLU A 82 -75.16 32.87 -66.42
N GLU A 83 -74.47 33.88 -66.94
CA GLU A 83 -73.18 34.39 -66.42
C GLU A 83 -73.28 34.87 -64.98
N VAL A 84 -74.33 35.61 -64.60
CA VAL A 84 -74.56 35.98 -63.19
C VAL A 84 -74.71 34.74 -62.32
N SER A 85 -75.44 33.71 -62.77
CA SER A 85 -75.56 32.42 -62.05
C SER A 85 -74.28 31.56 -62.07
N SER A 86 -73.30 31.91 -62.92
CA SER A 86 -71.96 31.33 -62.94
C SER A 86 -71.08 32.05 -61.93
N VAL A 87 -71.08 33.38 -61.94
CA VAL A 87 -70.36 34.23 -60.96
C VAL A 87 -70.78 33.92 -59.54
N ASP A 88 -72.08 33.75 -59.28
CA ASP A 88 -72.64 33.40 -57.96
C ASP A 88 -72.02 32.10 -57.40
N LYS A 89 -71.99 31.03 -58.19
CA LYS A 89 -71.39 29.73 -57.82
C LYS A 89 -69.87 29.81 -57.65
N HIS A 90 -69.18 30.61 -58.46
CA HIS A 90 -67.75 30.86 -58.30
C HIS A 90 -67.46 31.66 -57.03
N LEU A 91 -68.36 32.55 -56.63
CA LEU A 91 -68.26 33.32 -55.39
C LEU A 91 -68.54 32.45 -54.16
N GLU A 92 -69.56 31.59 -54.17
CA GLU A 92 -69.79 30.58 -53.14
C GLU A 92 -68.56 29.67 -52.95
N SER A 93 -68.03 29.12 -54.04
CA SER A 93 -66.81 28.30 -54.04
C SER A 93 -65.59 29.04 -53.46
N LEU A 94 -65.43 30.32 -53.80
CA LEU A 94 -64.36 31.16 -53.27
C LEU A 94 -64.53 31.45 -51.76
N ILE A 95 -65.77 31.65 -51.30
CA ILE A 95 -66.11 31.83 -49.89
C ILE A 95 -65.84 30.56 -49.08
N ASP A 96 -66.06 29.37 -49.66
CA ASP A 96 -65.78 28.08 -49.02
C ASP A 96 -64.28 27.74 -48.98
N GLU A 97 -63.50 28.09 -50.01
CA GLU A 97 -62.06 27.75 -50.08
C GLU A 97 -61.13 28.75 -49.39
N ILE A 98 -61.47 30.05 -49.33
CA ILE A 98 -60.64 31.06 -48.63
C ILE A 98 -60.40 30.70 -47.15
N PRO A 99 -61.38 30.25 -46.35
CA PRO A 99 -61.16 29.82 -44.97
C PRO A 99 -60.21 28.62 -44.87
N LYS A 100 -60.31 27.64 -45.78
CA LYS A 100 -59.46 26.43 -45.81
C LYS A 100 -58.02 26.78 -46.18
N LEU A 101 -57.84 27.69 -47.13
CA LEU A 101 -56.53 28.26 -47.47
C LEU A 101 -55.96 29.06 -46.29
N THR A 102 -56.79 29.84 -45.60
CA THR A 102 -56.37 30.65 -44.45
C THR A 102 -55.95 29.77 -43.26
N SER A 103 -56.69 28.71 -42.94
CA SER A 103 -56.29 27.76 -41.89
C SER A 103 -55.01 27.03 -42.28
N GLY A 104 -54.90 26.53 -43.52
CA GLY A 104 -53.69 25.89 -44.04
C GLY A 104 -52.46 26.82 -44.01
N CYS A 105 -52.62 28.10 -44.35
CA CYS A 105 -51.55 29.10 -44.22
C CYS A 105 -51.16 29.35 -42.75
N SER A 106 -52.11 29.32 -41.81
CA SER A 106 -51.82 29.47 -40.38
C SER A 106 -51.06 28.27 -39.81
N GLU A 107 -51.50 27.03 -40.12
CA GLU A 107 -50.83 25.80 -39.74
C GLU A 107 -49.43 25.70 -40.37
N PHE A 108 -49.30 26.08 -41.65
CA PHE A 108 -48.01 26.19 -42.31
C PHE A 108 -47.09 27.20 -41.64
N SER A 109 -47.61 28.35 -41.21
CA SER A 109 -46.82 29.39 -40.52
C SER A 109 -46.29 28.88 -39.18
N THR A 110 -47.15 28.32 -38.32
CA THR A 110 -46.73 27.75 -37.02
C THR A 110 -45.77 26.56 -37.19
N SER A 111 -45.98 25.72 -38.21
CA SER A 111 -45.07 24.62 -38.56
C SER A 111 -43.72 25.15 -39.04
N ALA A 112 -43.71 26.17 -39.90
CA ALA A 112 -42.51 26.81 -40.41
C ALA A 112 -41.72 27.52 -39.30
N GLU A 113 -42.37 28.20 -38.37
CA GLU A 113 -41.75 28.81 -37.19
C GLU A 113 -41.04 27.76 -36.34
N HIS A 114 -41.73 26.67 -35.98
CA HIS A 114 -41.14 25.55 -35.22
C HIS A 114 -39.99 24.83 -35.96
N ILE A 115 -40.05 24.76 -37.30
CA ILE A 115 -38.94 24.27 -38.13
C ILE A 115 -37.77 25.26 -38.15
N LEU A 116 -38.03 26.57 -38.20
CA LEU A 116 -37.02 27.62 -38.15
C LEU A 116 -36.34 27.68 -36.78
N GLU A 117 -37.08 27.53 -35.68
CA GLU A 117 -36.51 27.40 -34.33
C GLU A 117 -35.60 26.18 -34.21
N LYS A 118 -36.06 25.00 -34.64
CA LYS A 118 -35.23 23.78 -34.67
C LYS A 118 -34.00 23.94 -35.55
N ARG A 119 -34.14 24.56 -36.73
CA ARG A 119 -33.01 24.85 -37.64
C ARG A 119 -32.02 25.82 -37.00
N LYS A 120 -32.50 26.87 -36.33
CA LYS A 120 -31.67 27.84 -35.59
C LYS A 120 -30.92 27.15 -34.45
N MET A 121 -31.60 26.33 -33.65
CA MET A 121 -30.98 25.56 -32.56
C MET A 121 -29.91 24.59 -33.08
N ASN A 122 -30.21 23.84 -34.16
CA ASN A 122 -29.24 22.95 -34.80
C ASN A 122 -28.05 23.71 -35.42
N GLN A 123 -28.27 24.91 -35.96
CA GLN A 123 -27.20 25.74 -36.51
C GLN A 123 -26.31 26.34 -35.41
N THR A 124 -26.87 26.71 -34.25
CA THR A 124 -26.10 27.09 -33.06
C THR A 124 -25.33 25.91 -32.47
N LEU A 125 -25.93 24.71 -32.44
CA LEU A 125 -25.24 23.48 -32.03
C LEU A 125 -24.06 23.15 -32.97
N LEU A 126 -24.27 23.25 -34.29
CA LEU A 126 -23.21 23.01 -35.28
C LEU A 126 -22.09 24.06 -35.19
N ALA A 127 -22.41 25.33 -34.96
CA ALA A 127 -21.41 26.39 -34.78
C ALA A 127 -20.53 26.17 -33.54
N ASN A 128 -21.09 25.58 -32.47
CA ASN A 128 -20.40 25.31 -31.22
C ASN A 128 -19.98 23.83 -31.05
N HIS A 129 -20.06 23.00 -32.09
CA HIS A 129 -19.90 21.55 -31.93
C HIS A 129 -18.50 21.14 -31.45
N SER A 130 -17.46 21.87 -31.87
CA SER A 130 -16.07 21.60 -31.47
C SER A 130 -15.86 21.86 -29.98
N THR A 131 -16.31 23.00 -29.45
CA THR A 131 -16.17 23.31 -28.01
C THR A 131 -17.05 22.43 -27.13
N LEU A 132 -18.10 21.84 -27.69
CA LEU A 132 -18.90 20.80 -27.05
C LEU A 132 -18.19 19.43 -27.05
N LEU A 133 -17.44 19.12 -28.11
CA LEU A 133 -16.59 17.93 -28.18
C LEU A 133 -15.40 18.06 -27.22
N ASP A 134 -14.67 19.18 -27.25
CA ASP A 134 -13.55 19.49 -26.34
C ASP A 134 -13.95 19.28 -24.88
N LEU A 135 -15.17 19.71 -24.51
CA LEU A 135 -15.74 19.53 -23.16
C LEU A 135 -16.04 18.08 -22.80
N LEU A 136 -16.47 17.27 -23.77
CA LEU A 136 -16.79 15.85 -23.60
C LEU A 136 -15.54 14.95 -23.63
N GLU A 137 -14.43 15.42 -24.21
CA GLU A 137 -13.14 14.70 -24.24
C GLU A 137 -12.32 14.87 -22.94
N ILE A 138 -12.69 15.81 -22.05
CA ILE A 138 -12.00 16.07 -20.77
C ILE A 138 -11.71 14.79 -19.95
N PRO A 139 -12.63 13.81 -19.77
CA PRO A 139 -12.34 12.61 -18.97
C PRO A 139 -11.28 11.72 -19.62
N GLN A 140 -11.21 11.69 -20.96
CA GLN A 140 -10.23 10.91 -21.72
C GLN A 140 -8.86 11.60 -21.69
N LEU A 141 -8.84 12.93 -21.79
CA LEU A 141 -7.64 13.74 -21.58
C LEU A 141 -7.11 13.57 -20.15
N MET A 142 -7.99 13.58 -19.14
CA MET A 142 -7.63 13.41 -17.73
C MET A 142 -7.07 12.00 -17.44
N ASP A 143 -7.67 10.92 -17.96
CA ASP A 143 -7.09 9.57 -17.86
C ASP A 143 -5.69 9.52 -18.49
N THR A 144 -5.52 10.15 -19.66
CA THR A 144 -4.23 10.25 -20.35
C THR A 144 -3.19 11.01 -19.51
N CYS A 145 -3.56 12.15 -18.91
CA CYS A 145 -2.69 12.90 -17.99
C CYS A 145 -2.30 12.05 -16.76
N VAL A 146 -3.25 11.39 -16.11
CA VAL A 146 -3.01 10.52 -14.95
C VAL A 146 -2.06 9.36 -15.32
N ARG A 147 -2.28 8.69 -16.45
CA ARG A 147 -1.42 7.59 -16.92
C ARG A 147 -0.02 8.02 -17.33
N ASN A 148 0.15 9.26 -17.81
CA ASN A 148 1.45 9.83 -18.12
C ASN A 148 2.20 10.35 -16.87
N GLY A 149 1.52 10.51 -15.73
CA GLY A 149 2.10 11.09 -14.51
C GLY A 149 2.00 12.62 -14.41
N ASN A 150 1.29 13.25 -15.35
CA ASN A 150 0.99 14.68 -15.41
C ASN A 150 -0.19 15.00 -14.47
N TYR A 151 0.09 14.93 -13.16
CA TYR A 151 -0.93 15.02 -12.12
C TYR A 151 -1.42 16.46 -11.88
N ASP A 152 -0.61 17.49 -12.13
CA ASP A 152 -1.02 18.89 -11.95
C ASP A 152 -2.11 19.28 -12.97
N GLU A 153 -1.91 18.92 -14.24
CA GLU A 153 -2.86 19.18 -15.31
C GLU A 153 -4.16 18.37 -15.13
N ALA A 154 -4.07 17.13 -14.64
CA ALA A 154 -5.25 16.33 -14.28
C ALA A 154 -6.07 16.99 -13.15
N LEU A 155 -5.42 17.65 -12.18
CA LEU A 155 -6.09 18.36 -11.08
C LEU A 155 -6.64 19.72 -11.51
N ASP A 156 -6.03 20.39 -12.49
CA ASP A 156 -6.58 21.60 -13.11
C ASP A 156 -7.86 21.28 -13.91
N LEU A 157 -7.90 20.14 -14.61
CA LEU A 157 -9.11 19.63 -15.29
C LEU A 157 -10.23 19.26 -14.31
N GLU A 158 -9.90 18.62 -13.17
CA GLU A 158 -10.86 18.36 -12.09
C GLU A 158 -11.49 19.66 -11.58
N ALA A 159 -10.64 20.63 -11.19
CA ALA A 159 -11.10 21.91 -10.66
C ALA A 159 -11.95 22.68 -11.67
N PHE A 160 -11.63 22.60 -12.97
CA PHE A 160 -12.44 23.17 -14.04
C PHE A 160 -13.83 22.53 -14.13
N VAL A 161 -13.93 21.19 -14.13
CA VAL A 161 -15.23 20.49 -14.24
C VAL A 161 -16.06 20.63 -12.97
N SER A 162 -15.44 20.62 -11.78
CA SER A 162 -16.14 20.90 -10.52
C SER A 162 -16.66 22.35 -10.44
N LYS A 163 -15.91 23.32 -10.98
CA LYS A 163 -16.41 24.70 -11.17
C LYS A 163 -17.55 24.77 -12.20
N LEU A 164 -17.47 24.03 -13.30
CA LEU A 164 -18.53 24.00 -14.31
C LEU A 164 -19.83 23.38 -13.76
N SER A 165 -19.72 22.28 -12.99
CA SER A 165 -20.85 21.61 -12.34
C SER A 165 -21.55 22.47 -11.29
N THR A 166 -20.82 23.35 -10.59
CA THR A 166 -21.41 24.29 -9.62
C THR A 166 -22.06 25.49 -10.30
N MET A 167 -21.54 25.94 -11.45
CA MET A 167 -22.16 27.00 -12.27
C MET A 167 -23.42 26.53 -13.01
N HIS A 168 -23.49 25.27 -13.44
CA HIS A 168 -24.59 24.74 -14.27
C HIS A 168 -25.26 23.47 -13.71
N PRO A 169 -25.75 23.47 -12.45
CA PRO A 169 -26.24 22.27 -11.77
C PRO A 169 -27.51 21.66 -12.39
N LYS A 170 -28.18 22.34 -13.33
CA LYS A 170 -29.39 21.84 -14.01
C LYS A 170 -29.13 21.00 -15.27
N LEU A 171 -27.87 20.91 -15.75
CA LEU A 171 -27.55 20.21 -17.00
C LEU A 171 -27.04 18.78 -16.72
N PRO A 172 -27.77 17.71 -17.11
CA PRO A 172 -27.42 16.34 -16.75
C PRO A 172 -26.10 15.88 -17.40
N VAL A 173 -25.76 16.39 -18.59
CA VAL A 173 -24.48 16.11 -19.26
C VAL A 173 -23.29 16.57 -18.41
N ILE A 174 -23.39 17.73 -17.75
CA ILE A 174 -22.32 18.26 -16.89
C ILE A 174 -22.26 17.49 -15.56
N GLN A 175 -23.40 17.01 -15.05
CA GLN A 175 -23.41 16.12 -13.88
C GLN A 175 -22.75 14.75 -14.19
N ALA A 176 -22.98 14.20 -15.38
CA ALA A 176 -22.33 12.97 -15.86
C ALA A 176 -20.82 13.17 -16.03
N LEU A 177 -20.40 14.24 -16.73
CA LEU A 177 -19.00 14.65 -16.88
C LEU A 177 -18.29 14.74 -15.52
N ALA A 178 -18.93 15.39 -14.53
CA ALA A 178 -18.40 15.48 -13.17
C ALA A 178 -18.39 14.14 -12.42
N ALA A 179 -19.25 13.17 -12.76
CA ALA A 179 -19.20 11.82 -12.20
C ALA A 179 -18.01 11.02 -12.76
N GLU A 180 -17.79 11.07 -14.08
CA GLU A 180 -16.64 10.44 -14.75
C GLU A 180 -15.31 11.02 -14.26
N VAL A 181 -15.19 12.35 -14.20
CA VAL A 181 -14.01 13.04 -13.65
C VAL A 181 -13.72 12.61 -12.21
N ARG A 182 -14.73 12.52 -11.33
CA ARG A 182 -14.54 12.02 -9.95
C ARG A 182 -14.09 10.57 -9.90
N GLN A 183 -14.51 9.70 -10.83
CA GLN A 183 -14.02 8.33 -10.93
C GLN A 183 -12.53 8.31 -11.33
N THR A 184 -12.11 9.18 -12.25
CA THR A 184 -10.68 9.36 -12.60
C THR A 184 -9.88 9.94 -11.43
N THR A 185 -10.42 10.88 -10.64
CA THR A 185 -9.79 11.38 -9.40
C THR A 185 -9.63 10.27 -8.35
N GLN A 186 -10.59 9.34 -8.23
CA GLN A 186 -10.45 8.18 -7.34
C GLN A 186 -9.37 7.20 -7.82
N SER A 187 -9.25 6.99 -9.13
CA SER A 187 -8.12 6.23 -9.72
C SER A 187 -6.78 6.89 -9.40
N LEU A 188 -6.64 8.20 -9.66
CA LEU A 188 -5.46 9.00 -9.31
C LEU A 188 -5.10 8.89 -7.82
N LEU A 189 -6.08 9.07 -6.93
CA LEU A 189 -5.90 8.92 -5.48
C LEU A 189 -5.33 7.55 -5.12
N SER A 190 -5.86 6.47 -5.69
CA SER A 190 -5.35 5.11 -5.46
C SER A 190 -3.91 4.92 -5.92
N GLN A 191 -3.53 5.52 -7.06
CA GLN A 191 -2.17 5.48 -7.61
C GLN A 191 -1.19 6.29 -6.75
N LEU A 192 -1.58 7.49 -6.28
CA LEU A 192 -0.78 8.32 -5.38
C LEU A 192 -0.52 7.61 -4.04
N LEU A 193 -1.55 7.00 -3.44
CA LEU A 193 -1.39 6.19 -2.23
C LEU A 193 -0.50 4.96 -2.46
N GLN A 194 -0.59 4.31 -3.62
CA GLN A 194 0.30 3.20 -3.96
C GLN A 194 1.75 3.64 -4.20
N ARG A 195 2.00 4.88 -4.66
CA ARG A 195 3.36 5.47 -4.73
C ARG A 195 3.92 5.80 -3.34
N LEU A 196 3.09 6.25 -2.38
CA LEU A 196 3.50 6.39 -0.97
C LEU A 196 3.87 5.05 -0.32
N ARG A 197 3.37 3.92 -0.85
CA ARG A 197 3.70 2.55 -0.43
C ARG A 197 4.95 1.96 -1.11
N SER A 198 5.71 2.75 -1.86
CA SER A 198 7.02 2.35 -2.40
C SER A 198 8.17 3.18 -1.83
N ASN A 199 9.41 2.71 -2.01
CA ASN A 199 10.59 3.49 -1.68
C ASN A 199 10.63 4.76 -2.54
N ILE A 200 10.45 5.92 -1.91
CA ILE A 200 10.43 7.24 -2.56
C ILE A 200 11.15 8.27 -1.67
N GLN A 201 11.81 9.22 -2.32
CA GLN A 201 12.60 10.28 -1.69
C GLN A 201 11.73 11.43 -1.18
N LEU A 202 12.25 12.23 -0.23
CA LEU A 202 11.53 13.34 0.40
C LEU A 202 10.90 14.35 -0.61
N PRO A 203 11.58 14.83 -1.66
CA PRO A 203 10.97 15.76 -2.62
C PRO A 203 9.70 15.21 -3.28
N GLU A 204 9.69 13.90 -3.55
CA GLU A 204 8.56 13.24 -4.19
C GLU A 204 7.45 12.90 -3.20
N CYS A 205 7.79 12.68 -1.91
CA CYS A 205 6.80 12.65 -0.82
C CYS A 205 6.06 13.99 -0.71
N LEU A 206 6.81 15.10 -0.72
CA LEU A 206 6.26 16.46 -0.66
C LEU A 206 5.36 16.74 -1.87
N ARG A 207 5.77 16.35 -3.08
CA ARG A 207 4.96 16.51 -4.30
C ARG A 207 3.66 15.69 -4.25
N ILE A 208 3.73 14.40 -3.85
CA ILE A 208 2.54 13.55 -3.70
C ILE A 208 1.59 14.08 -2.61
N ILE A 209 2.11 14.52 -1.47
CA ILE A 209 1.29 15.13 -0.40
C ILE A 209 0.70 16.47 -0.87
N GLY A 210 1.41 17.24 -1.68
CA GLY A 210 0.86 18.41 -2.39
C GLY A 210 -0.36 18.07 -3.24
N TYR A 211 -0.31 17.00 -4.01
CA TYR A 211 -1.47 16.50 -4.78
C TYR A 211 -2.61 16.04 -3.87
N LEU A 212 -2.32 15.34 -2.77
CA LEU A 212 -3.36 14.94 -1.81
C LEU A 212 -3.99 16.15 -1.10
N ARG A 213 -3.24 17.22 -0.83
CA ARG A 213 -3.76 18.53 -0.37
C ARG A 213 -4.64 19.19 -1.44
N ARG A 214 -4.22 19.20 -2.72
CA ARG A 214 -5.03 19.73 -3.84
C ARG A 214 -6.35 18.96 -4.06
N ILE A 215 -6.35 17.64 -3.86
CA ILE A 215 -7.53 16.77 -4.01
C ILE A 215 -8.58 17.01 -2.90
N GLY A 216 -8.19 17.51 -1.73
CA GLY A 216 -9.13 17.94 -0.67
C GLY A 216 -9.97 16.82 0.00
N VAL A 217 -9.71 15.55 -0.30
CA VAL A 217 -10.48 14.40 0.22
C VAL A 217 -10.15 14.03 1.67
N PHE A 218 -8.96 14.42 2.16
CA PHE A 218 -8.52 14.15 3.54
C PHE A 218 -8.34 15.44 4.32
N ASN A 219 -8.81 15.45 5.57
CA ASN A 219 -8.42 16.47 6.54
C ASN A 219 -6.93 16.29 6.94
N GLU A 220 -6.30 17.31 7.51
CA GLU A 220 -4.86 17.36 7.79
C GLU A 220 -4.38 16.20 8.70
N TYR A 221 -5.17 15.89 9.74
CA TYR A 221 -4.95 14.73 10.61
C TYR A 221 -5.11 13.39 9.88
N GLU A 222 -6.09 13.27 8.98
CA GLU A 222 -6.30 12.06 8.19
C GLU A 222 -5.15 11.86 7.19
N MET A 223 -4.62 12.94 6.63
CA MET A 223 -3.48 12.92 5.72
C MET A 223 -2.18 12.48 6.42
N ARG A 224 -1.94 13.00 7.63
CA ARG A 224 -0.89 12.54 8.54
C ARG A 224 -1.01 11.02 8.80
N LEU A 225 -2.21 10.56 9.14
CA LEU A 225 -2.51 9.15 9.40
C LEU A 225 -2.36 8.27 8.14
N GLN A 226 -2.81 8.72 6.97
CA GLN A 226 -2.69 7.96 5.72
C GLN A 226 -1.25 7.88 5.22
N PHE A 227 -0.43 8.94 5.41
CA PHE A 227 1.01 8.87 5.16
C PHE A 227 1.67 7.79 6.01
N LEU A 228 1.46 7.82 7.34
CA LEU A 228 2.04 6.82 8.25
C LEU A 228 1.57 5.41 7.93
N ARG A 229 0.28 5.20 7.61
CA ARG A 229 -0.26 3.90 7.17
C ARG A 229 0.36 3.41 5.85
N CYS A 230 0.61 4.30 4.89
CA CYS A 230 1.27 3.92 3.63
C CYS A 230 2.74 3.58 3.83
N ARG A 231 3.43 4.28 4.74
CA ARG A 231 4.81 3.97 5.13
C ARG A 231 4.92 2.68 5.94
N GLU A 232 3.97 2.43 6.83
CA GLU A 232 3.85 1.17 7.57
C GLU A 232 3.60 -0.02 6.65
N ALA A 233 2.64 0.08 5.72
CA ALA A 233 2.37 -0.98 4.74
C ALA A 233 3.59 -1.27 3.83
N TRP A 234 4.38 -0.24 3.50
CA TRP A 234 5.65 -0.40 2.77
C TRP A 234 6.72 -1.13 3.61
N LEU A 235 6.89 -0.74 4.88
CA LEU A 235 7.79 -1.41 5.81
C LEU A 235 7.39 -2.88 6.04
N SER A 236 6.10 -3.17 6.24
CA SER A 236 5.59 -4.53 6.37
C SER A 236 5.90 -5.38 5.14
N GLY A 237 5.70 -4.85 3.92
CA GLY A 237 6.05 -5.56 2.69
C GLY A 237 7.53 -5.97 2.63
N ILE A 238 8.45 -5.07 3.03
CA ILE A 238 9.89 -5.39 3.10
C ILE A 238 10.18 -6.50 4.14
N LEU A 239 9.40 -6.59 5.22
CA LEU A 239 9.56 -7.62 6.26
C LEU A 239 8.90 -8.96 5.89
N ASP A 240 7.86 -8.94 5.07
CA ASP A 240 7.18 -10.12 4.53
C ASP A 240 8.03 -10.83 3.45
N ASP A 241 8.86 -10.08 2.72
CA ASP A 241 9.85 -10.60 1.76
C ASP A 241 11.05 -11.35 2.41
N LEU A 242 11.22 -11.27 3.74
CA LEU A 242 12.34 -11.89 4.46
C LEU A 242 12.07 -13.37 4.80
N ASP A 243 13.05 -14.25 4.55
CA ASP A 243 12.91 -15.68 4.87
C ASP A 243 12.84 -15.95 6.39
N GLN A 244 11.63 -16.23 6.87
CA GLN A 244 11.33 -16.53 8.26
C GLN A 244 11.85 -17.90 8.75
N ARG A 245 12.38 -18.76 7.85
CA ARG A 245 12.93 -20.08 8.21
C ARG A 245 14.17 -19.97 9.09
N ASN A 246 15.06 -19.02 8.80
CA ASN A 246 16.26 -18.76 9.60
C ASN A 246 15.99 -17.56 10.54
N ALA A 247 15.79 -17.85 11.82
CA ALA A 247 15.49 -16.83 12.81
C ALA A 247 16.59 -15.77 12.98
N TYR A 248 17.85 -16.12 12.75
CA TYR A 248 18.98 -15.18 12.84
C TYR A 248 19.00 -14.21 11.65
N GLU A 249 18.96 -14.72 10.42
CA GLU A 249 18.95 -13.87 9.22
C GLU A 249 17.67 -13.03 9.11
N TYR A 250 16.51 -13.57 9.52
CA TYR A 250 15.27 -12.80 9.62
C TYR A 250 15.39 -11.63 10.61
N LEU A 251 15.91 -11.87 11.83
CA LEU A 251 16.09 -10.79 12.82
C LEU A 251 17.10 -9.75 12.33
N LYS A 252 18.22 -10.18 11.76
CA LYS A 252 19.26 -9.32 11.15
C LYS A 252 18.68 -8.45 10.02
N GLY A 253 17.84 -9.03 9.15
CA GLY A 253 17.10 -8.32 8.10
C GLY A 253 16.13 -7.29 8.67
N MET A 254 15.30 -7.67 9.64
CA MET A 254 14.36 -6.77 10.32
C MET A 254 15.07 -5.60 11.01
N ILE A 255 16.16 -5.85 11.74
CA ILE A 255 16.94 -4.81 12.42
C ILE A 255 17.52 -3.83 11.40
N ASN A 256 18.05 -4.32 10.28
CA ASN A 256 18.58 -3.45 9.23
C ASN A 256 17.48 -2.64 8.52
N CYS A 257 16.34 -3.26 8.21
CA CYS A 257 15.17 -2.59 7.65
C CYS A 257 14.69 -1.43 8.54
N HIS A 258 14.48 -1.70 9.83
CA HIS A 258 14.09 -0.67 10.80
C HIS A 258 15.15 0.42 10.93
N ARG A 259 16.43 0.05 11.02
CA ARG A 259 17.57 0.99 11.12
C ARG A 259 17.62 1.96 9.94
N MET A 260 17.45 1.45 8.73
CA MET A 260 17.53 2.26 7.51
C MET A 260 16.28 3.12 7.32
N HIS A 261 15.08 2.55 7.47
CA HIS A 261 13.86 3.18 6.97
C HIS A 261 12.99 3.86 8.03
N LEU A 262 13.06 3.47 9.31
CA LEU A 262 12.27 4.12 10.36
C LEU A 262 12.75 5.56 10.62
N PHE A 263 14.06 5.80 10.53
CA PHE A 263 14.67 7.13 10.58
C PHE A 263 14.17 8.03 9.44
N ASP A 264 14.22 7.52 8.20
CA ASP A 264 13.76 8.22 7.01
C ASP A 264 12.26 8.56 7.06
N VAL A 265 11.41 7.63 7.47
CA VAL A 265 9.96 7.86 7.57
C VAL A 265 9.64 8.95 8.59
N VAL A 266 10.32 8.99 9.75
CA VAL A 266 10.08 10.05 10.74
C VAL A 266 10.63 11.40 10.27
N ASN A 267 11.78 11.43 9.60
CA ASN A 267 12.32 12.68 9.05
C ASN A 267 11.45 13.21 7.90
N GLN A 268 10.92 12.33 7.05
CA GLN A 268 9.95 12.70 6.02
C GLN A 268 8.67 13.26 6.65
N TYR A 269 8.13 12.59 7.68
CA TYR A 269 6.96 13.09 8.40
C TYR A 269 7.18 14.51 8.94
N ARG A 270 8.32 14.73 9.63
CA ARG A 270 8.69 16.05 10.15
C ARG A 270 8.80 17.08 9.02
N ALA A 271 9.49 16.76 7.93
CA ALA A 271 9.64 17.68 6.80
C ALA A 271 8.35 17.97 6.01
N ILE A 272 7.32 17.11 6.10
CA ILE A 272 6.04 17.28 5.38
C ILE A 272 4.99 18.03 6.23
N PHE A 273 5.08 17.90 7.56
CA PHE A 273 4.03 18.32 8.51
C PHE A 273 4.48 19.25 9.65
N ALA A 274 5.76 19.63 9.74
CA ALA A 274 6.26 20.58 10.74
C ALA A 274 6.36 22.04 10.25
N ASP A 275 6.21 22.30 8.95
CA ASP A 275 6.16 23.67 8.41
C ASP A 275 4.87 24.41 8.80
N ASP A 276 3.86 23.69 9.32
CA ASP A 276 2.64 24.24 9.92
C ASP A 276 2.92 24.86 11.32
N THR A 277 4.03 25.59 11.48
CA THR A 277 4.43 26.29 12.73
C THR A 277 3.70 27.62 12.96
N SER A 278 2.52 27.80 12.37
CA SER A 278 1.55 28.77 12.91
C SER A 278 1.15 28.29 14.32
N GLY A 279 1.35 29.12 15.35
CA GLY A 279 1.15 28.75 16.76
C GLY A 279 -0.32 28.62 17.18
N ARG A 280 -1.08 27.75 16.51
CA ARG A 280 -2.47 27.38 16.82
C ARG A 280 -2.50 26.01 17.48
N GLU A 281 -3.39 25.84 18.45
CA GLU A 281 -3.57 24.58 19.19
C GLU A 281 -4.08 23.44 18.29
N GLU A 282 -4.66 23.77 17.14
CA GLU A 282 -5.11 22.86 16.07
C GLU A 282 -3.95 22.06 15.44
N ASN A 283 -2.72 22.58 15.49
CA ASN A 283 -1.55 21.98 14.84
C ASN A 283 -0.83 20.96 15.75
N TYR A 284 -1.44 20.61 16.88
CA TYR A 284 -0.95 19.56 17.77
C TYR A 284 -1.24 18.18 17.18
N ASP A 285 -0.19 17.45 16.80
CA ASP A 285 -0.22 16.10 16.20
C ASP A 285 -0.95 15.02 17.05
N GLY A 286 -1.42 15.36 18.26
CA GLY A 286 -1.98 14.41 19.23
C GLY A 286 -0.97 13.38 19.73
N GLY A 287 0.32 13.56 19.40
CA GLY A 287 1.35 12.54 19.54
C GLY A 287 1.21 11.37 18.54
N LEU A 288 0.52 11.53 17.41
CA LEU A 288 0.30 10.48 16.41
C LEU A 288 1.62 9.88 15.90
N LEU A 289 2.60 10.72 15.54
CA LEU A 289 3.94 10.28 15.15
C LEU A 289 4.63 9.45 16.25
N PHE A 290 4.52 9.91 17.50
CA PHE A 290 5.10 9.23 18.65
C PHE A 290 4.39 7.89 18.93
N SER A 291 3.06 7.85 18.86
CA SER A 291 2.25 6.65 19.02
C SER A 291 2.54 5.62 17.92
N TRP A 292 2.70 6.07 16.67
CA TRP A 292 3.09 5.21 15.55
C TRP A 292 4.51 4.66 15.73
N ALA A 293 5.48 5.51 16.07
CA ALA A 293 6.86 5.08 16.29
C ALA A 293 6.96 4.11 17.48
N MET A 294 6.26 4.38 18.59
CA MET A 294 6.13 3.46 19.72
C MET A 294 5.45 2.14 19.34
N HIS A 295 4.51 2.14 18.38
CA HIS A 295 3.96 0.91 17.82
C HIS A 295 5.04 0.10 17.08
N GLN A 296 5.85 0.73 16.23
CA GLN A 296 6.94 0.05 15.51
C GLN A 296 7.98 -0.54 16.46
N ILE A 297 8.41 0.21 17.48
CA ILE A 297 9.33 -0.29 18.52
C ILE A 297 8.70 -1.42 19.33
N SER A 298 7.42 -1.30 19.72
CA SER A 298 6.70 -2.36 20.43
C SER A 298 6.55 -3.64 19.59
N SER A 299 6.38 -3.50 18.27
CA SER A 299 6.34 -4.62 17.33
C SER A 299 7.71 -5.29 17.20
N HIS A 300 8.77 -4.50 17.01
CA HIS A 300 10.17 -4.96 16.97
C HIS A 300 10.56 -5.78 18.20
N LEU A 301 10.29 -5.27 19.40
CA LEU A 301 10.57 -5.94 20.67
C LEU A 301 9.74 -7.22 20.86
N ARG A 302 8.48 -7.24 20.39
CA ARG A 302 7.63 -8.45 20.38
C ARG A 302 8.20 -9.53 19.47
N THR A 303 8.64 -9.17 18.26
CA THR A 303 9.24 -10.10 17.30
C THR A 303 10.58 -10.64 17.81
N LEU A 304 11.44 -9.79 18.40
CA LEU A 304 12.64 -10.22 19.12
C LEU A 304 12.29 -11.26 20.19
N LYS A 305 11.32 -10.99 21.07
CA LYS A 305 10.92 -11.93 22.13
C LYS A 305 10.45 -13.30 21.61
N MET A 306 9.79 -13.35 20.45
CA MET A 306 9.33 -14.61 19.83
C MET A 306 10.43 -15.38 19.08
N MET A 307 11.46 -14.69 18.58
CA MET A 307 12.46 -15.27 17.66
C MET A 307 13.82 -15.54 18.33
N LEU A 308 14.25 -14.72 19.31
CA LEU A 308 15.50 -14.94 20.06
C LEU A 308 15.62 -16.36 20.67
N PRO A 309 14.56 -16.96 21.27
CA PRO A 309 14.65 -18.33 21.83
C PRO A 309 14.84 -19.45 20.79
N LYS A 310 14.80 -19.14 19.49
CA LYS A 310 15.06 -20.10 18.40
C LYS A 310 16.55 -20.15 18.01
N ILE A 311 17.35 -19.15 18.40
CA ILE A 311 18.79 -19.09 18.10
C ILE A 311 19.53 -20.03 19.06
N THR A 312 20.40 -20.89 18.52
CA THR A 312 21.17 -21.90 19.27
C THR A 312 22.63 -21.54 19.49
N GLU A 313 23.06 -20.36 19.03
CA GLU A 313 24.46 -19.91 19.03
C GLU A 313 24.56 -18.58 19.78
N GLY A 314 25.42 -18.50 20.80
CA GLY A 314 25.60 -17.30 21.60
C GLY A 314 26.38 -16.20 20.88
N GLY A 315 27.24 -16.56 19.93
CA GLY A 315 27.87 -15.60 19.02
C GLY A 315 26.83 -14.88 18.14
N SER A 316 25.86 -15.63 17.62
CA SER A 316 24.74 -15.09 16.85
C SER A 316 23.79 -14.25 17.72
N LEU A 317 23.57 -14.62 19.00
CA LEU A 317 22.87 -13.75 19.97
C LEU A 317 23.63 -12.44 20.24
N SER A 318 24.96 -12.47 20.39
CA SER A 318 25.78 -11.27 20.59
C SER A 318 25.67 -10.31 19.41
N ASN A 319 25.88 -10.79 18.18
CA ASN A 319 25.78 -9.92 17.00
C ASN A 319 24.37 -9.31 16.87
N ILE A 320 23.30 -10.08 17.14
CA ILE A 320 21.93 -9.54 17.14
C ILE A 320 21.74 -8.47 18.24
N LEU A 321 22.34 -8.63 19.42
CA LEU A 321 22.37 -7.60 20.47
C LEU A 321 23.09 -6.33 19.99
N ASP A 322 24.28 -6.47 19.39
CA ASP A 322 25.08 -5.36 18.88
C ASP A 322 24.35 -4.59 17.77
N GLN A 323 23.73 -5.30 16.81
CA GLN A 323 22.90 -4.67 15.77
C GLN A 323 21.68 -3.97 16.36
N CYS A 324 21.00 -4.56 17.36
CA CYS A 324 19.88 -3.91 18.06
C CYS A 324 20.34 -2.65 18.82
N MET A 325 21.48 -2.70 19.53
CA MET A 325 22.05 -1.56 20.24
C MET A 325 22.44 -0.42 19.30
N TYR A 326 23.06 -0.74 18.16
CA TYR A 326 23.40 0.23 17.12
C TYR A 326 22.14 0.84 16.45
N CYS A 327 21.14 0.01 16.15
CA CYS A 327 19.85 0.46 15.60
C CYS A 327 19.14 1.43 16.56
N ALA A 328 19.01 1.07 17.84
CA ALA A 328 18.40 1.90 18.87
C ALA A 328 19.20 3.19 19.13
N MET A 329 20.54 3.15 19.05
CA MET A 329 21.38 4.35 19.14
C MET A 329 21.14 5.32 17.97
N GLY A 330 21.03 4.82 16.74
CA GLY A 330 20.69 5.63 15.56
C GLY A 330 19.29 6.25 15.68
N LEU A 331 18.31 5.46 16.12
CA LEU A 331 16.93 5.92 16.35
C LEU A 331 16.80 6.85 17.56
N GLY A 332 17.78 6.85 18.48
CA GLY A 332 17.91 7.82 19.57
C GLY A 332 17.97 9.27 19.11
N TRP A 333 18.54 9.56 17.93
CA TRP A 333 18.56 10.90 17.32
C TRP A 333 17.15 11.45 17.01
N VAL A 334 16.18 10.55 16.85
CA VAL A 334 14.77 10.88 16.60
C VAL A 334 13.95 10.95 17.91
N GLY A 335 14.51 10.47 19.02
CA GLY A 335 13.84 10.30 20.31
C GLY A 335 13.34 8.87 20.58
N LEU A 336 13.84 7.87 19.84
CA LEU A 336 13.34 6.50 19.84
C LEU A 336 14.40 5.49 20.35
N ASP A 337 15.10 5.83 21.42
CA ASP A 337 16.09 4.94 22.05
C ASP A 337 15.39 3.87 22.91
N PHE A 338 15.47 2.61 22.47
CA PHE A 338 14.94 1.45 23.17
C PHE A 338 16.01 0.55 23.81
N ARG A 339 17.26 1.00 23.93
CA ARG A 339 18.36 0.18 24.48
C ARG A 339 18.07 -0.35 25.88
N GLY A 340 17.41 0.43 26.72
CA GLY A 340 16.98 0.01 28.07
C GLY A 340 15.96 -1.13 28.10
N LEU A 341 15.30 -1.45 26.99
CA LEU A 341 14.31 -2.53 26.87
C LEU A 341 14.91 -3.84 26.31
N LEU A 342 16.16 -3.82 25.83
CA LEU A 342 16.83 -4.98 25.26
C LEU A 342 17.32 -6.00 26.31
N PRO A 343 18.02 -5.61 27.41
CA PRO A 343 18.60 -6.57 28.36
C PRO A 343 17.69 -7.73 28.81
N PRO A 344 16.44 -7.51 29.28
CA PRO A 344 15.60 -8.62 29.75
C PRO A 344 15.21 -9.61 28.64
N LEU A 345 15.21 -9.21 27.36
CA LEU A 345 14.92 -10.10 26.23
C LEU A 345 16.10 -11.03 25.92
N PHE A 346 17.31 -10.50 25.97
CA PHE A 346 18.53 -11.29 25.75
C PHE A 346 18.90 -12.12 26.98
N GLU A 347 18.66 -11.62 28.19
CA GLU A 347 18.81 -12.41 29.42
C GLU A 347 17.87 -13.64 29.42
N GLU A 348 16.60 -13.49 29.01
CA GLU A 348 15.66 -14.61 28.87
C GLU A 348 16.13 -15.62 27.79
N ALA A 349 16.78 -15.17 26.73
CA ALA A 349 17.31 -16.03 25.66
C ALA A 349 18.60 -16.76 26.07
N VAL A 350 19.57 -16.06 26.65
CA VAL A 350 20.85 -16.62 27.12
C VAL A 350 20.63 -17.67 28.22
N LEU A 351 19.72 -17.42 29.17
CA LEU A 351 19.37 -18.39 30.20
C LEU A 351 18.78 -19.68 29.60
N LYS A 352 17.91 -19.57 28.59
CA LYS A 352 17.33 -20.73 27.89
C LYS A 352 18.38 -21.49 27.09
N LEU A 353 19.30 -20.80 26.41
CA LEU A 353 20.41 -21.41 25.68
C LEU A 353 21.32 -22.20 26.63
N PHE A 354 21.75 -21.60 27.73
CA PHE A 354 22.60 -22.27 28.71
C PHE A 354 21.91 -23.47 29.35
N SER A 355 20.66 -23.31 29.82
CA SER A 355 19.89 -24.42 30.43
C SER A 355 19.65 -25.57 29.44
N LYS A 356 19.34 -25.27 28.17
CA LYS A 356 19.22 -26.29 27.09
C LYS A 356 20.53 -27.05 26.89
N ASN A 357 21.66 -26.36 26.80
CA ASN A 357 22.96 -26.99 26.58
C ASN A 357 23.42 -27.79 27.81
N MET A 358 23.12 -27.31 29.02
CA MET A 358 23.36 -28.02 30.29
C MET A 358 22.53 -29.31 30.38
N ASN A 359 21.24 -29.26 30.04
CA ASN A 359 20.39 -30.45 30.00
C ASN A 359 20.88 -31.47 28.96
N ALA A 360 21.25 -31.02 27.76
CA ALA A 360 21.83 -31.90 26.74
C ALA A 360 23.15 -32.55 27.20
N ALA A 361 23.99 -31.86 27.98
CA ALA A 361 25.20 -32.47 28.56
C ALA A 361 24.87 -33.54 29.63
N VAL A 362 23.82 -33.34 30.43
CA VAL A 362 23.33 -34.34 31.40
C VAL A 362 22.70 -35.56 30.71
N GLU A 363 21.90 -35.35 29.66
CA GLU A 363 21.30 -36.42 28.86
C GLU A 363 22.38 -37.26 28.17
N ASN A 364 23.36 -36.63 27.53
CA ASN A 364 24.51 -37.31 26.93
C ASN A 364 25.33 -38.08 27.98
N PHE A 365 25.54 -37.51 29.18
CA PHE A 365 26.17 -38.23 30.29
C PHE A 365 25.41 -39.50 30.66
N GLN A 366 24.08 -39.42 30.81
CA GLN A 366 23.24 -40.57 31.18
C GLN A 366 23.27 -41.66 30.09
N LEU A 367 23.12 -41.30 28.82
CA LEU A 367 23.20 -42.22 27.69
C LEU A 367 24.56 -42.93 27.60
N VAL A 368 25.66 -42.21 27.81
CA VAL A 368 27.01 -42.77 27.81
C VAL A 368 27.26 -43.64 29.04
N LEU A 369 26.76 -43.27 30.22
CA LEU A 369 26.86 -44.06 31.45
C LEU A 369 26.09 -45.39 31.36
N ASP A 370 24.86 -45.37 30.84
CA ASP A 370 24.03 -46.58 30.69
C ASP A 370 24.58 -47.56 29.64
N SER A 371 25.23 -47.04 28.59
CA SER A 371 25.90 -47.84 27.56
C SER A 371 27.36 -48.19 27.87
N HIS A 372 27.93 -47.65 28.96
CA HIS A 372 29.34 -47.82 29.31
C HIS A 372 29.69 -49.28 29.61
N ARG A 373 30.92 -49.69 29.23
CA ARG A 373 31.50 -51.00 29.54
C ARG A 373 32.71 -50.81 30.43
N TRP A 374 32.64 -51.34 31.64
CA TRP A 374 33.67 -51.25 32.69
C TRP A 374 34.88 -52.15 32.38
N VAL A 375 35.62 -51.82 31.34
CA VAL A 375 36.87 -52.46 30.93
C VAL A 375 38.03 -51.52 31.24
N PRO A 376 39.15 -51.98 31.80
CA PRO A 376 40.35 -51.16 31.94
C PRO A 376 40.79 -50.61 30.58
N LEU A 377 40.69 -49.29 30.42
CA LEU A 377 41.26 -48.58 29.28
C LEU A 377 42.80 -48.54 29.44
N PRO A 378 43.59 -48.60 28.36
CA PRO A 378 45.02 -48.39 28.45
C PRO A 378 45.27 -46.95 28.94
N ALA A 379 46.06 -46.80 30.01
CA ALA A 379 46.43 -45.50 30.55
C ALA A 379 47.07 -44.64 29.44
N VAL A 380 46.53 -43.44 29.23
CA VAL A 380 46.94 -42.60 28.09
C VAL A 380 48.28 -41.96 28.43
N GLY A 381 49.35 -42.55 27.89
CA GLY A 381 50.75 -42.26 28.24
C GLY A 381 51.29 -40.90 27.82
N PHE A 382 50.68 -39.82 28.29
CA PHE A 382 51.34 -38.51 28.36
C PHE A 382 52.27 -38.48 29.58
N PRO A 383 53.56 -38.12 29.42
CA PRO A 383 54.49 -38.11 30.54
C PRO A 383 54.14 -36.99 31.53
N ALA A 384 53.99 -37.33 32.81
CA ALA A 384 53.70 -36.39 33.90
C ALA A 384 54.93 -35.53 34.30
N SER A 385 55.70 -35.08 33.31
CA SER A 385 56.99 -34.38 33.45
C SER A 385 57.01 -33.05 32.71
N SER A 386 55.92 -32.27 32.86
CA SER A 386 55.83 -30.87 32.42
C SER A 386 55.19 -30.00 33.52
N PHE A 387 55.69 -30.11 34.76
CA PHE A 387 55.54 -29.06 35.79
C PHE A 387 56.44 -27.85 35.46
N GLY A 388 56.36 -27.37 34.22
CA GLY A 388 57.04 -26.18 33.72
C GLY A 388 55.98 -25.17 33.34
N GLU A 389 55.84 -24.15 34.20
CA GLU A 389 55.01 -22.94 34.03
C GLU A 389 53.60 -23.19 33.47
N GLU A 390 52.62 -23.33 34.38
CA GLU A 390 51.20 -23.15 34.02
C GLU A 390 50.95 -21.72 33.53
N SER A 391 51.09 -21.50 32.21
CA SER A 391 50.46 -20.40 31.52
C SER A 391 48.99 -20.36 31.93
N GLN A 392 48.56 -19.32 32.63
CA GLN A 392 47.24 -19.26 33.29
C GLN A 392 46.05 -19.15 32.32
N GLU A 393 46.19 -19.56 31.06
CA GLU A 393 45.27 -19.29 29.96
C GLU A 393 44.60 -20.55 29.40
N ASP A 394 45.31 -21.70 29.38
CA ASP A 394 44.82 -22.94 28.78
C ASP A 394 43.88 -23.74 29.70
N VAL A 395 42.60 -23.37 29.69
CA VAL A 395 41.51 -24.12 30.36
C VAL A 395 41.12 -25.36 29.53
N THR A 396 42.08 -26.27 29.34
CA THR A 396 41.85 -27.57 28.69
C THR A 396 41.25 -28.59 29.67
N PRO A 397 40.41 -29.55 29.21
CA PRO A 397 39.86 -30.58 30.09
C PRO A 397 40.98 -31.53 30.54
N PRO A 398 41.12 -31.82 31.86
CA PRO A 398 42.21 -32.65 32.38
C PRO A 398 42.29 -34.03 31.72
N SER A 399 43.48 -34.44 31.29
CA SER A 399 43.72 -35.72 30.60
C SER A 399 43.28 -36.94 31.41
N SER A 400 43.29 -36.86 32.74
CA SER A 400 42.76 -37.89 33.65
C SER A 400 41.26 -38.20 33.45
N LEU A 401 40.49 -37.31 32.80
CA LEU A 401 39.10 -37.58 32.44
C LEU A 401 38.97 -38.52 31.22
N MET A 402 40.03 -38.72 30.42
CA MET A 402 40.00 -39.63 29.26
C MET A 402 39.82 -41.11 29.66
N GLU A 403 40.28 -41.48 30.86
CA GLU A 403 40.06 -42.81 31.46
C GLU A 403 38.60 -42.99 31.92
N HIS A 404 37.79 -41.94 31.82
CA HIS A 404 36.44 -41.82 32.37
C HIS A 404 35.44 -41.23 31.34
N PRO A 405 35.15 -41.95 30.23
CA PRO A 405 34.40 -41.42 29.09
C PRO A 405 33.05 -40.74 29.41
N PRO A 406 32.21 -41.22 30.35
CA PRO A 406 30.99 -40.50 30.72
C PRO A 406 31.28 -39.08 31.22
N LEU A 407 32.24 -38.92 32.13
CA LEU A 407 32.62 -37.60 32.66
C LEU A 407 33.32 -36.73 31.63
N ALA A 408 34.13 -37.29 30.73
CA ALA A 408 34.72 -36.53 29.63
C ALA A 408 33.64 -35.93 28.71
N VAL A 409 32.61 -36.70 28.35
CA VAL A 409 31.47 -36.21 27.55
C VAL A 409 30.69 -35.12 28.30
N PHE A 410 30.45 -35.29 29.60
CA PHE A 410 29.79 -34.27 30.42
C PHE A 410 30.59 -32.96 30.49
N VAL A 411 31.88 -33.04 30.83
CA VAL A 411 32.75 -31.86 30.96
C VAL A 411 32.92 -31.13 29.63
N ASN A 412 33.05 -31.87 28.51
CA ASN A 412 33.06 -31.27 27.18
C ASN A 412 31.74 -30.56 26.87
N GLY A 413 30.59 -31.12 27.27
CA GLY A 413 29.28 -30.48 27.15
C GLY A 413 29.14 -29.20 27.99
N VAL A 414 29.65 -29.21 29.23
CA VAL A 414 29.70 -28.01 30.09
C VAL A 414 30.59 -26.94 29.47
N SER A 415 31.79 -27.30 29.01
CA SER A 415 32.72 -26.36 28.37
C SER A 415 32.16 -25.80 27.06
N ALA A 416 31.42 -26.59 26.27
CA ALA A 416 30.67 -26.09 25.12
C ALA A 416 29.58 -25.09 25.54
N ALA A 417 28.79 -25.38 26.59
CA ALA A 417 27.78 -24.46 27.11
C ALA A 417 28.39 -23.13 27.62
N MET A 418 29.57 -23.18 28.24
CA MET A 418 30.32 -21.98 28.65
C MET A 418 30.92 -21.21 27.46
N ASN A 419 31.32 -21.91 26.39
CA ASN A 419 31.83 -21.28 25.17
C ASN A 419 30.72 -20.54 24.43
N GLU A 420 29.51 -21.11 24.33
CA GLU A 420 28.34 -20.41 23.81
C GLU A 420 27.94 -19.21 24.69
N LEU A 421 28.10 -19.30 26.00
CA LEU A 421 27.84 -18.17 26.90
C LEU A 421 28.86 -17.03 26.73
N ARG A 422 30.11 -17.33 26.33
CA ARG A 422 31.25 -16.39 26.34
C ARG A 422 31.01 -15.06 25.58
N PRO A 423 30.40 -15.03 24.37
CA PRO A 423 30.16 -13.77 23.65
C PRO A 423 29.07 -12.91 24.29
N CYS A 424 28.10 -13.52 24.98
CA CYS A 424 26.95 -12.84 25.57
C CYS A 424 26.70 -13.37 26.99
N ALA A 425 27.48 -12.88 27.96
CA ALA A 425 27.42 -13.28 29.36
C ALA A 425 26.92 -12.14 30.28
N PRO A 426 25.59 -11.90 30.38
CA PRO A 426 25.05 -10.86 31.26
C PRO A 426 25.46 -11.06 32.72
N LEU A 427 25.98 -10.00 33.36
CA LEU A 427 26.37 -10.02 34.77
C LEU A 427 25.18 -10.27 35.70
N SER A 428 23.98 -9.79 35.32
CA SER A 428 22.71 -10.02 36.01
C SER A 428 22.40 -11.51 36.23
N LEU A 429 22.76 -12.34 35.26
CA LEU A 429 22.47 -13.78 35.27
C LEU A 429 23.47 -14.61 36.08
N LYS A 430 24.57 -14.01 36.57
CA LYS A 430 25.66 -14.72 37.28
C LYS A 430 25.16 -15.70 38.36
N HIS A 431 24.20 -15.28 39.19
CA HIS A 431 23.65 -16.15 40.25
C HIS A 431 22.73 -17.25 39.71
N VAL A 432 21.96 -16.96 38.64
CA VAL A 432 21.01 -17.92 38.05
C VAL A 432 21.75 -19.01 37.27
N LEU A 433 22.75 -18.64 36.48
CA LEU A 433 23.57 -19.58 35.70
C LEU A 433 24.46 -20.44 36.60
N ALA A 434 24.93 -19.91 37.74
CA ALA A 434 25.58 -20.70 38.78
C ALA A 434 24.64 -21.80 39.33
N GLN A 435 23.37 -21.45 39.59
CA GLN A 435 22.36 -22.43 40.03
C GLN A 435 22.04 -23.47 38.95
N GLU A 436 21.95 -23.09 37.67
CA GLU A 436 21.76 -24.05 36.57
C GLU A 436 22.93 -25.03 36.45
N LEU A 437 24.18 -24.56 36.59
CA LEU A 437 25.35 -25.45 36.60
C LEU A 437 25.34 -26.39 37.82
N VAL A 438 24.98 -25.89 39.01
CA VAL A 438 24.82 -26.72 40.22
C VAL A 438 23.75 -27.79 40.03
N LYS A 439 22.60 -27.46 39.42
CA LYS A 439 21.55 -28.44 39.09
C LYS A 439 22.06 -29.50 38.11
N GLY A 440 22.82 -29.11 37.09
CA GLY A 440 23.42 -30.05 36.14
C GLY A 440 24.40 -31.02 36.80
N LEU A 441 25.28 -30.52 37.66
CA LEU A 441 26.20 -31.31 38.48
C LEU A 441 25.46 -32.24 39.47
N GLN A 442 24.38 -31.74 40.09
CA GLN A 442 23.53 -32.55 40.97
C GLN A 442 22.83 -33.67 40.17
N ALA A 443 22.30 -33.40 38.98
CA ALA A 443 21.66 -34.42 38.14
C ALA A 443 22.64 -35.52 37.71
N VAL A 444 23.92 -35.19 37.46
CA VAL A 444 25.00 -36.17 37.26
C VAL A 444 25.24 -37.00 38.52
N SER A 445 25.37 -36.35 39.68
CA SER A 445 25.53 -37.02 40.97
C SER A 445 24.39 -38.00 41.25
N ASP A 446 23.15 -37.56 41.11
CA ASP A 446 21.95 -38.38 41.32
C ASP A 446 21.85 -39.51 40.29
N SER A 447 22.44 -39.35 39.10
CA SER A 447 22.54 -40.43 38.09
C SER A 447 23.57 -41.49 38.50
N LEU A 448 24.73 -41.09 39.02
CA LEU A 448 25.74 -42.00 39.56
C LEU A 448 25.19 -42.78 40.78
N LEU A 449 24.52 -42.09 41.70
CA LEU A 449 23.86 -42.71 42.86
C LEU A 449 22.81 -43.74 42.41
N ARG A 450 21.94 -43.38 41.46
CA ARG A 450 20.95 -44.31 40.89
C ARG A 450 21.61 -45.52 40.24
N TYR A 451 22.63 -45.33 39.40
CA TYR A 451 23.36 -46.41 38.72
C TYR A 451 23.92 -47.46 39.70
N ASN A 452 24.53 -47.00 40.80
CA ASN A 452 25.04 -47.87 41.87
C ASN A 452 23.93 -48.67 42.59
N THR A 453 22.71 -48.13 42.66
CA THR A 453 21.57 -48.84 43.28
C THR A 453 20.84 -49.79 42.32
N THR A 454 20.92 -49.59 41.01
CA THR A 454 20.16 -50.36 40.02
C THR A 454 20.96 -51.44 39.30
N ARG A 455 22.29 -51.33 39.21
CA ARG A 455 23.16 -52.33 38.54
C ARG A 455 24.07 -53.06 39.52
N MET A 456 24.05 -54.38 39.48
CA MET A 456 25.02 -55.23 40.17
C MET A 456 26.34 -55.28 39.39
N LEU A 457 27.32 -54.48 39.82
CA LEU A 457 28.68 -54.46 39.29
C LEU A 457 29.52 -55.60 39.91
N ARG A 458 30.42 -56.19 39.13
CA ARG A 458 31.46 -57.11 39.62
C ARG A 458 32.55 -56.31 40.35
N GLU A 459 33.39 -56.98 41.14
CA GLU A 459 34.44 -56.31 41.95
C GLU A 459 35.34 -55.38 41.11
N ASN A 460 35.93 -55.88 40.02
CA ASN A 460 36.74 -55.07 39.10
C ASN A 460 35.97 -53.90 38.46
N GLU A 461 34.70 -54.10 38.14
CA GLU A 461 33.82 -53.09 37.54
C GLU A 461 33.46 -52.01 38.58
N SER A 462 33.28 -52.41 39.84
CA SER A 462 33.00 -51.53 40.96
C SER A 462 34.20 -50.64 41.31
N LEU A 463 35.44 -51.14 41.18
CA LEU A 463 36.66 -50.34 41.35
C LEU A 463 36.74 -49.23 40.29
N LEU A 464 36.46 -49.55 39.02
CA LEU A 464 36.42 -48.55 37.94
C LEU A 464 35.27 -47.54 38.13
N PHE A 465 34.10 -47.97 38.59
CA PHE A 465 32.97 -47.09 38.94
C PHE A 465 33.27 -46.18 40.13
N LEU A 466 33.98 -46.67 41.16
CA LEU A 466 34.43 -45.87 42.29
C LEU A 466 35.51 -44.87 41.87
N SER A 467 36.40 -45.23 40.92
CA SER A 467 37.32 -44.27 40.30
C SER A 467 36.56 -43.15 39.57
N LEU A 468 35.52 -43.49 38.80
CA LEU A 468 34.65 -42.50 38.15
C LEU A 468 34.00 -41.55 39.18
N CYS A 469 33.44 -42.11 40.26
CA CYS A 469 32.85 -41.34 41.35
C CYS A 469 33.86 -40.42 42.06
N ARG A 470 35.11 -40.87 42.19
CA ARG A 470 36.21 -40.08 42.76
C ARG A 470 36.60 -38.92 41.82
N ALA A 471 36.80 -39.21 40.54
CA ALA A 471 37.16 -38.20 39.53
C ALA A 471 36.06 -37.15 39.34
N PHE A 472 34.78 -37.48 39.55
CA PHE A 472 33.70 -36.50 39.58
C PHE A 472 33.94 -35.42 40.66
N ILE A 473 34.29 -35.83 41.88
CA ILE A 473 34.50 -34.92 43.03
C ILE A 473 35.86 -34.20 42.98
N GLU A 474 36.93 -34.91 42.59
CA GLU A 474 38.30 -34.40 42.65
C GLU A 474 38.75 -33.66 41.38
N VAL A 475 38.15 -33.94 40.20
CA VAL A 475 38.60 -33.40 38.91
C VAL A 475 37.48 -32.67 38.16
N ALA A 476 36.35 -33.32 37.89
CA ALA A 476 35.29 -32.74 37.07
C ALA A 476 34.61 -31.53 37.73
N PHE A 477 34.20 -31.66 39.00
CA PHE A 477 33.57 -30.55 39.73
C PHE A 477 34.50 -29.33 39.87
N PRO A 478 35.76 -29.43 40.34
CA PRO A 478 36.67 -28.29 40.40
C PRO A 478 36.96 -27.65 39.04
N HIS A 479 37.04 -28.44 37.96
CA HIS A 479 37.20 -27.91 36.61
C HIS A 479 35.98 -27.09 36.18
N CYS A 480 34.75 -27.60 36.34
CA CYS A 480 33.52 -26.84 36.05
C CYS A 480 33.39 -25.54 36.87
N VAL A 481 33.77 -25.58 38.15
CA VAL A 481 33.84 -24.38 39.03
C VAL A 481 34.84 -23.36 38.48
N THR A 482 36.00 -23.82 37.99
CA THR A 482 37.05 -22.97 37.44
C THR A 482 36.63 -22.34 36.11
N CYS A 483 36.04 -23.11 35.19
CA CYS A 483 35.49 -22.59 33.93
C CYS A 483 34.45 -21.49 34.19
N PHE A 484 33.49 -21.73 35.10
CA PHE A 484 32.50 -20.72 35.46
C PHE A 484 33.12 -19.48 36.13
N GLY A 485 34.17 -19.67 36.94
CA GLY A 485 34.95 -18.58 37.54
C GLY A 485 35.75 -17.73 36.55
N ARG A 486 36.05 -18.25 35.36
CA ARG A 486 36.64 -17.48 34.24
C ARG A 486 35.58 -16.72 33.44
N CYS A 487 34.40 -17.31 33.22
CA CYS A 487 33.27 -16.62 32.59
C CYS A 487 32.70 -15.48 33.46
N TYR A 488 32.68 -15.67 34.78
CA TYR A 488 32.19 -14.67 35.73
C TYR A 488 33.21 -14.41 36.85
N PRO A 489 33.80 -13.21 36.95
CA PRO A 489 34.68 -12.84 38.07
C PRO A 489 34.02 -13.09 39.43
N GLY A 490 34.68 -13.86 40.28
CA GLY A 490 34.13 -14.31 41.57
C GLY A 490 32.88 -15.20 41.43
N GLY A 491 32.70 -15.91 40.32
CA GLY A 491 31.63 -16.89 40.10
C GLY A 491 31.91 -18.22 40.80
N ALA A 492 33.17 -18.65 40.84
CA ALA A 492 33.60 -19.91 41.47
C ALA A 492 33.13 -20.05 42.93
N ALA A 493 33.16 -18.97 43.71
CA ALA A 493 32.71 -18.96 45.10
C ALA A 493 31.23 -19.33 45.25
N LEU A 494 30.37 -18.95 44.30
CA LEU A 494 28.93 -19.27 44.33
C LEU A 494 28.63 -20.76 44.11
N ILE A 495 29.62 -21.54 43.66
CA ILE A 495 29.50 -22.97 43.34
C ILE A 495 30.35 -23.81 44.30
N ALA A 496 31.40 -23.26 44.90
CA ALA A 496 32.25 -23.94 45.88
C ALA A 496 31.44 -24.50 47.07
N ASP A 497 30.48 -23.74 47.60
CA ASP A 497 29.61 -24.15 48.72
C ASP A 497 28.73 -25.36 48.38
N ALA A 498 28.39 -25.54 47.09
CA ALA A 498 27.59 -26.66 46.60
C ALA A 498 28.30 -28.02 46.71
N LYS A 499 29.60 -28.05 47.06
CA LYS A 499 30.36 -29.30 47.29
C LYS A 499 29.69 -30.22 48.33
N THR A 500 28.94 -29.64 49.26
CA THR A 500 28.14 -30.33 50.28
C THR A 500 26.96 -31.13 49.72
N LEU A 501 26.49 -30.85 48.50
CA LEU A 501 25.38 -31.59 47.87
C LEU A 501 25.80 -32.98 47.38
N PHE A 502 27.11 -33.21 47.17
CA PHE A 502 27.65 -34.47 46.66
C PHE A 502 28.03 -35.47 47.77
N ASP A 503 27.60 -35.18 49.01
CA ASP A 503 27.88 -35.98 50.22
C ASP A 503 27.48 -37.45 50.08
N GLY A 504 26.46 -37.76 49.28
CA GLY A 504 26.07 -39.14 48.96
C GLY A 504 27.18 -39.93 48.27
N ILE A 505 27.87 -39.34 47.30
CA ILE A 505 29.00 -39.99 46.59
C ILE A 505 30.23 -40.04 47.50
N SER A 506 30.51 -38.99 48.25
CA SER A 506 31.56 -38.98 49.29
C SER A 506 31.38 -40.13 50.29
N ARG A 507 30.14 -40.39 50.73
CA ARG A 507 29.81 -41.50 51.63
C ARG A 507 29.98 -42.86 50.95
N LEU A 508 29.57 -43.03 49.69
CA LEU A 508 29.80 -44.27 48.95
C LEU A 508 31.29 -44.63 48.90
N LEU A 509 32.14 -43.67 48.54
CA LEU A 509 33.60 -43.86 48.49
C LEU A 509 34.17 -44.31 49.84
N VAL A 510 33.73 -43.72 50.95
CA VAL A 510 34.16 -44.09 52.32
C VAL A 510 33.61 -45.46 52.75
N THR A 511 32.37 -45.80 52.40
CA THR A 511 31.82 -47.14 52.72
C THR A 511 32.46 -48.26 51.90
N SER A 512 32.95 -47.96 50.69
CA SER A 512 33.64 -48.93 49.84
C SER A 512 35.10 -49.13 50.25
N SER A 513 35.85 -48.07 50.58
CA SER A 513 37.22 -48.21 51.10
C SER A 513 37.26 -48.95 52.45
N SER A 514 36.16 -48.90 53.21
CA SER A 514 35.98 -49.68 54.45
C SER A 514 35.84 -51.20 54.23
N ARG A 515 35.86 -51.69 52.98
CA ARG A 515 35.88 -53.13 52.66
C ARG A 515 37.29 -53.71 52.45
N GLU A 516 38.34 -52.88 52.40
CA GLU A 516 39.74 -53.34 52.27
C GLU A 516 40.49 -53.34 53.61
N LEU A 517 40.87 -54.53 54.09
CA LEU A 517 41.79 -54.73 55.22
C LEU A 517 42.55 -56.07 55.05
N PRO A 518 43.81 -56.21 55.53
CA PRO A 518 44.79 -55.20 55.93
C PRO A 518 46.14 -55.33 55.18
N LYS A 519 47.08 -54.41 55.46
CA LYS A 519 48.46 -54.45 54.92
C LYS A 519 49.25 -55.68 55.39
N PRO A 520 50.13 -56.28 54.56
CA PRO A 520 51.05 -57.34 54.99
C PRO A 520 52.14 -56.81 55.95
N VAL A 521 52.70 -57.72 56.74
CA VAL A 521 53.55 -57.41 57.90
C VAL A 521 55.00 -57.10 57.52
N ARG A 522 55.60 -56.15 58.25
CA ARG A 522 57.01 -55.76 58.18
C ARG A 522 57.87 -56.74 58.99
N ASN A 523 58.44 -57.76 58.34
CA ASN A 523 59.47 -58.61 58.95
C ASN A 523 60.88 -58.10 58.62
N SER A 524 61.79 -58.19 59.59
CA SER A 524 63.15 -57.62 59.50
C SER A 524 64.19 -58.50 60.20
N GLU A 525 64.94 -59.28 59.42
CA GLU A 525 66.22 -59.91 59.78
C GLU A 525 67.11 -59.82 58.52
N ALA A 526 68.09 -58.92 58.42
CA ALA A 526 69.32 -58.75 59.22
C ALA A 526 70.42 -59.77 58.87
N LYS A 527 71.34 -59.34 57.99
CA LYS A 527 72.76 -59.75 57.98
C LYS A 527 73.61 -58.58 57.48
N SER A 528 74.81 -58.46 58.04
CA SER A 528 75.66 -57.25 58.05
C SER A 528 77.02 -57.51 57.35
N ILE A 529 77.99 -56.60 57.56
CA ILE A 529 79.38 -56.56 56.99
C ILE A 529 79.36 -55.83 55.62
N SER A 530 79.80 -54.56 55.47
CA SER A 530 81.14 -53.95 55.74
C SER A 530 82.20 -54.51 54.76
N GLU A 531 83.10 -53.76 54.11
CA GLU A 531 83.95 -52.67 54.62
C GLU A 531 84.59 -51.85 53.45
N ASN A 532 85.38 -50.82 53.80
CA ASN A 532 86.14 -49.84 52.99
C ASN A 532 86.87 -50.31 51.70
N GLY A 533 87.22 -49.37 50.80
CA GLY A 533 88.41 -49.56 49.92
C GLY A 533 88.57 -48.65 48.68
N ASP A 534 89.42 -47.62 48.80
CA ASP A 534 90.21 -46.85 47.80
C ASP A 534 90.02 -46.90 46.26
N MET A 535 90.23 -45.72 45.67
CA MET A 535 90.71 -45.51 44.28
C MET A 535 92.24 -45.65 44.20
N PRO A 536 92.81 -46.08 43.06
CA PRO A 536 93.84 -45.23 42.44
C PRO A 536 93.83 -45.19 40.89
N LYS A 537 94.61 -44.26 40.33
CA LYS A 537 94.77 -43.96 38.88
C LYS A 537 95.81 -44.84 38.17
N LYS A 538 95.64 -45.03 36.85
CA LYS A 538 96.63 -44.92 35.74
C LYS A 538 95.88 -45.17 34.40
N GLU A 539 96.00 -44.43 33.29
CA GLU A 539 97.01 -43.52 32.69
C GLU A 539 98.00 -44.22 31.72
N ASN A 540 98.39 -43.50 30.64
CA ASN A 540 98.88 -43.96 29.31
C ASN A 540 97.76 -44.39 28.34
N GLY A 541 97.75 -44.09 27.02
CA GLY A 541 98.73 -43.40 26.14
C GLY A 541 99.50 -44.37 25.21
N VAL A 542 99.79 -44.08 23.92
CA VAL A 542 99.54 -42.85 23.12
C VAL A 542 99.78 -43.12 21.60
N VAL A 543 98.94 -42.59 20.68
CA VAL A 543 99.25 -42.18 19.25
C VAL A 543 99.63 -43.31 18.23
N LEU A 544 99.51 -43.23 16.88
CA LEU A 544 99.20 -42.18 15.87
C LEU A 544 97.75 -42.36 15.30
N SER A 545 97.28 -42.05 14.08
CA SER A 545 97.86 -41.79 12.72
C SER A 545 97.06 -40.73 11.91
N THR A 546 97.58 -40.35 10.73
CA THR A 546 97.01 -39.45 9.70
C THR A 546 96.15 -40.23 8.65
N GLU A 547 95.49 -39.68 7.60
CA GLU A 547 95.58 -38.36 6.92
C GLU A 547 94.36 -38.04 6.00
N GLN A 548 94.03 -36.74 5.81
CA GLN A 548 93.56 -36.04 4.56
C GLN A 548 92.37 -36.55 3.69
N ALA A 549 91.65 -35.74 2.88
CA ALA A 549 91.64 -34.28 2.63
C ALA A 549 90.33 -33.80 1.93
N GLU A 550 90.04 -32.48 2.01
CA GLU A 550 89.36 -31.63 1.00
C GLU A 550 87.90 -31.93 0.56
N SER A 551 87.07 -30.98 0.05
CA SER A 551 87.29 -29.58 -0.37
C SER A 551 86.12 -28.61 -0.06
N THR A 552 86.37 -27.32 -0.32
CA THR A 552 85.62 -26.08 0.00
C THR A 552 84.49 -25.67 -0.98
N ASN A 553 83.59 -24.78 -0.53
CA ASN A 553 83.11 -23.50 -1.15
C ASN A 553 81.70 -23.11 -0.59
N THR A 554 81.49 -22.04 0.20
CA THR A 554 81.43 -20.57 -0.10
C THR A 554 80.14 -20.12 -0.82
N GLU A 555 79.18 -19.45 -0.14
CA GLU A 555 78.96 -17.97 0.05
C GLU A 555 77.76 -17.49 -0.83
N GLU A 556 77.00 -16.38 -0.62
CA GLU A 556 77.17 -15.13 0.16
C GLU A 556 75.77 -14.48 0.52
N GLU A 557 75.71 -13.39 1.33
CA GLU A 557 74.49 -12.58 1.65
C GLU A 557 74.51 -11.18 0.94
N PRO A 558 73.94 -10.00 1.36
CA PRO A 558 72.85 -9.60 2.32
C PRO A 558 71.91 -8.39 1.89
N ASN A 559 71.01 -7.96 2.81
CA ASN A 559 70.53 -6.56 3.11
C ASN A 559 69.39 -5.76 2.37
N ASN A 560 68.37 -5.35 3.18
CA ASN A 560 67.69 -4.03 3.38
C ASN A 560 67.07 -3.11 2.26
N VAL A 561 65.73 -2.97 2.24
CA VAL A 561 64.86 -1.82 2.72
C VAL A 561 65.34 -0.34 2.52
N PRO A 562 64.49 0.72 2.25
CA PRO A 562 63.06 0.87 1.81
C PRO A 562 62.82 1.87 0.60
N SER A 563 61.55 2.19 0.24
CA SER A 563 60.96 3.58 0.13
C SER A 563 59.75 3.78 -0.82
N GLU A 564 59.13 4.97 -0.73
CA GLU A 564 57.78 5.42 -1.19
C GLU A 564 57.66 5.90 -2.67
N ASN A 565 56.43 5.90 -3.23
CA ASN A 565 55.65 7.08 -3.75
C ASN A 565 54.78 6.91 -5.03
N GLU A 566 53.70 7.73 -5.08
CA GLU A 566 52.92 8.27 -6.23
C GLU A 566 52.15 7.31 -7.18
N GLU A 567 50.84 7.48 -7.39
CA GLU A 567 50.14 8.27 -8.46
C GLU A 567 50.51 7.87 -9.91
N LYS A 568 49.60 7.72 -10.90
CA LYS A 568 48.17 8.08 -11.07
C LYS A 568 47.49 7.11 -12.10
N PRO A 569 46.16 7.19 -12.40
CA PRO A 569 45.43 6.16 -13.16
C PRO A 569 45.52 6.32 -14.69
N GLY A 570 45.24 5.24 -15.42
CA GLY A 570 45.11 5.22 -16.89
C GLY A 570 43.66 5.03 -17.37
N ASN A 571 43.27 5.77 -18.42
CA ASN A 571 41.97 5.63 -19.09
C ASN A 571 41.85 4.31 -19.86
N VAL A 572 40.64 3.74 -19.90
CA VAL A 572 40.16 2.94 -21.03
C VAL A 572 38.75 3.39 -21.38
N SER A 573 38.53 3.77 -22.64
CA SER A 573 37.22 4.14 -23.18
C SER A 573 36.73 3.07 -24.16
N SER A 574 35.47 2.66 -24.03
CA SER A 574 34.64 2.00 -25.05
C SER A 574 33.17 2.14 -24.64
#